data_AF-A0A9E3TYF3-F1
#
_entry.id   AF-A0A9E3TYF3-F1
#
_cell.length_a   1.000
_cell.length_b   1.000
_cell.length_c   1.000
_cell.angle_alpha   90.00
_cell.angle_beta   90.00
_cell.angle_gamma   90.00
#
_symmetry.space_group_name_H-M   'P 1'
#
loop_
_entity.id
_entity.type
_entity.pdbx_description
1 polymer ?
#
loop_
_entity_poly.entity_id
_entity_poly.type
_entity_poly.pdbx_seq_one_letter_code
_entity_poly.pdbx_strand_id
1 'polypeptide(L)'
;MSDHKVKSPISDDDWRCFTYLTADKATLYRAIIDLFAVAKSEFELHLRPAEIHGKLQLRGHQVELAELEAALDQLEGWGNLQSYKDNADVASLKEFYRKKL
;
A
#
# COMPACT_ATOMS: atom_id res chain seq x y z
N MET A 1 -8.46 40.05 -27.03
CA MET A 1 -8.95 39.39 -25.80
C MET A 1 -8.46 37.95 -25.86
N SER A 2 -7.19 37.73 -25.51
CA SER A 2 -6.54 36.43 -25.69
C SER A 2 -6.81 35.55 -24.48
N ASP A 3 -7.57 34.48 -24.72
CA ASP A 3 -7.88 33.43 -23.76
C ASP A 3 -6.61 32.86 -23.14
N HIS A 4 -6.34 33.23 -21.90
CA HIS A 4 -5.38 32.55 -21.05
C HIS A 4 -6.04 31.25 -20.59
N LYS A 5 -5.78 30.15 -21.31
CA LYS A 5 -6.14 28.80 -20.86
C LYS A 5 -5.33 28.50 -19.59
N VAL A 6 -5.92 28.79 -18.42
CA VAL A 6 -5.40 28.38 -17.12
C VAL A 6 -5.28 26.86 -17.16
N LYS A 7 -4.04 26.33 -17.24
CA LYS A 7 -3.82 24.91 -17.00
C LYS A 7 -4.26 24.65 -15.56
N SER A 8 -5.22 23.74 -15.38
CA SER A 8 -5.61 23.28 -14.05
C SER A 8 -4.35 22.81 -13.32
N PRO A 9 -4.11 23.23 -12.06
CA PRO A 9 -2.90 22.89 -11.32
C PRO A 9 -2.81 21.39 -10.97
N ILE A 10 -3.88 20.63 -11.19
CA ILE A 10 -4.02 19.21 -10.89
C ILE A 10 -4.11 18.48 -12.22
N SER A 11 -3.17 17.57 -12.49
CA SER A 11 -3.19 16.72 -13.67
C SER A 11 -4.21 15.59 -13.48
N ASP A 12 -4.72 15.01 -14.59
CA ASP A 12 -5.60 13.84 -14.50
C ASP A 12 -4.95 12.61 -13.83
N ASP A 13 -3.62 12.61 -13.70
CA ASP A 13 -2.89 11.57 -12.98
C ASP A 13 -2.99 11.74 -11.45
N ASP A 14 -3.12 12.98 -10.96
CA ASP A 14 -3.11 13.30 -9.53
C ASP A 14 -4.36 12.76 -8.80
N TRP A 15 -5.50 12.65 -9.50
CA TRP A 15 -6.73 12.14 -8.89
C TRP A 15 -6.80 10.63 -8.83
N ARG A 16 -5.95 9.91 -9.59
CA ARG A 16 -5.98 8.44 -9.62
C ARG A 16 -5.68 7.82 -8.25
N CYS A 17 -4.91 8.52 -7.41
CA CYS A 17 -4.65 8.06 -6.06
C CYS A 17 -5.92 7.92 -5.22
N PHE A 18 -7.02 8.62 -5.53
CA PHE A 18 -8.29 8.49 -4.80
C PHE A 18 -9.21 7.38 -5.33
N THR A 19 -8.83 6.68 -6.42
CA THR A 19 -9.66 5.63 -7.03
C THR A 19 -10.01 4.50 -6.05
N TYR A 20 -9.14 4.22 -5.09
CA TYR A 20 -9.36 3.17 -4.09
C TYR A 20 -10.58 3.42 -3.19
N LEU A 21 -11.09 4.65 -3.13
CA LEU A 21 -12.23 5.01 -2.29
C LEU A 21 -13.57 4.51 -2.86
N THR A 22 -13.66 4.30 -4.18
CA THR A 22 -14.90 3.98 -4.88
C THR A 22 -14.85 2.70 -5.70
N ALA A 23 -13.66 2.11 -5.88
CA ALA A 23 -13.49 0.83 -6.59
C ALA A 23 -14.18 -0.34 -5.88
N ASP A 24 -14.47 -1.42 -6.62
CA ASP A 24 -15.21 -2.58 -6.12
C ASP A 24 -14.64 -3.18 -4.82
N LYS A 25 -13.31 -3.15 -4.66
CA LYS A 25 -12.61 -3.65 -3.46
C LYS A 25 -12.24 -2.54 -2.46
N ALA A 26 -12.97 -1.43 -2.44
CA ALA A 26 -12.67 -0.24 -1.62
C ALA A 26 -12.40 -0.56 -0.14
N THR A 27 -13.15 -1.49 0.45
CA THR A 27 -12.93 -1.90 1.85
C THR A 27 -11.55 -2.50 2.07
N LEU A 28 -11.10 -3.40 1.18
CA LEU A 28 -9.77 -4.00 1.26
C LEU A 28 -8.68 -2.95 1.04
N TYR A 29 -8.84 -2.10 0.02
CA TYR A 29 -7.86 -1.06 -0.27
C TYR A 29 -7.69 -0.08 0.89
N ARG A 30 -8.79 0.38 1.50
CA ARG A 30 -8.75 1.24 2.68
C ARG A 30 -8.03 0.56 3.84
N ALA A 31 -8.31 -0.71 4.10
CA ALA A 31 -7.64 -1.46 5.15
C ALA A 31 -6.12 -1.55 4.93
N ILE A 32 -5.67 -1.72 3.68
CA ILE A 32 -4.25 -1.72 3.31
C ILE A 32 -3.64 -0.33 3.54
N ILE A 33 -4.29 0.74 3.05
CA ILE A 33 -3.80 2.12 3.22
C ILE A 33 -3.72 2.51 4.69
N ASP A 34 -4.73 2.16 5.50
CA ASP A 34 -4.74 2.40 6.94
C ASP A 34 -3.58 1.67 7.63
N LEU A 35 -3.22 0.47 7.17
CA LEU A 35 -2.10 -0.29 7.70
C LEU A 35 -0.75 0.37 7.35
N PHE A 36 -0.57 0.87 6.12
CA PHE A 36 0.61 1.66 5.75
C PHE A 36 0.68 2.99 6.52
N ALA A 37 -0.45 3.66 6.76
CA ALA A 37 -0.50 4.89 7.55
C ALA A 37 -0.04 4.66 8.99
N VAL A 38 -0.49 3.56 9.63
CA VAL A 38 -0.03 3.14 10.95
C VAL A 38 1.47 2.82 10.92
N ALA A 39 1.93 1.98 9.99
CA ALA A 39 3.34 1.61 9.86
C ALA A 39 4.26 2.83 9.67
N LYS A 40 3.82 3.80 8.85
CA LYS A 40 4.53 5.07 8.65
C LYS A 40 4.62 5.89 9.94
N SER A 41 3.57 5.89 10.76
CA SER A 41 3.60 6.57 12.08
C SER A 41 4.55 5.89 13.08
N GLU A 42 4.85 4.61 12.87
CA GLU A 42 5.79 3.80 13.64
C GLU A 42 7.21 3.77 13.03
N PHE A 43 7.46 4.56 11.98
CA PHE A 43 8.72 4.60 11.22
C PHE A 43 9.10 3.26 10.53
N GLU A 44 8.15 2.35 10.32
CA GLU A 44 8.36 1.13 9.53
C GLU A 44 8.35 1.48 8.03
N LEU A 45 9.52 1.42 7.39
CA LEU A 45 9.74 1.89 6.02
C LEU A 45 9.20 0.95 4.93
N HIS A 46 9.20 -0.36 5.19
CA HIS A 46 8.81 -1.38 4.21
C HIS A 46 8.00 -2.47 4.89
N LEU A 47 6.98 -2.96 4.18
CA LEU A 47 6.13 -4.06 4.60
C LEU A 47 6.12 -5.12 3.52
N ARG A 48 6.47 -6.36 3.88
CA ARG A 48 6.33 -7.48 2.95
C ARG A 48 4.86 -7.89 2.83
N PRO A 49 4.42 -8.41 1.67
CA PRO A 49 3.03 -8.86 1.47
C PRO A 49 2.54 -9.81 2.58
N ALA A 50 3.39 -10.74 3.03
CA ALA A 50 3.07 -11.66 4.12
C ALA A 50 2.87 -10.96 5.49
N GLU A 51 3.60 -9.88 5.77
CA GLU A 51 3.42 -9.08 7.00
C GLU A 51 2.08 -8.32 6.96
N ILE A 52 1.73 -7.76 5.80
CA ILE A 52 0.45 -7.09 5.57
C ILE A 52 -0.70 -8.09 5.73
N HIS A 53 -0.57 -9.28 5.12
CA HIS A 53 -1.54 -10.36 5.21
C HIS A 53 -1.83 -10.75 6.66
N GLY A 54 -0.78 -11.03 7.44
CA GLY A 54 -0.92 -11.38 8.86
C GLY A 54 -1.58 -10.26 9.68
N LYS A 55 -1.17 -9.00 9.46
CA LYS A 55 -1.77 -7.84 10.15
C LYS A 55 -3.26 -7.64 9.77
N LEU A 56 -3.65 -7.90 8.52
CA LEU A 56 -5.04 -7.83 8.07
C LEU A 56 -5.90 -8.94 8.69
N GLN A 57 -5.38 -10.17 8.75
CA GLN A 57 -6.06 -11.30 9.40
C GLN A 57 -6.30 -11.03 10.90
N LEU A 58 -5.32 -10.45 11.60
CA LEU A 58 -5.48 -10.02 12.99
C LEU A 58 -6.53 -8.93 13.19
N ARG A 59 -6.79 -8.13 12.15
CA ARG A 59 -7.87 -7.11 12.13
C ARG A 59 -9.22 -7.68 11.67
N GLY A 60 -9.32 -8.99 11.43
CA GLY A 60 -10.55 -9.67 11.02
C GLY A 60 -10.84 -9.62 9.53
N HIS A 61 -9.90 -9.17 8.70
CA HIS A 61 -10.05 -9.22 7.24
C HIS A 61 -9.67 -10.60 6.73
N GLN A 62 -10.66 -11.32 6.20
CA GLN A 62 -10.47 -12.60 5.51
C GLN A 62 -10.17 -12.33 4.04
N VAL A 63 -8.88 -12.26 3.70
CA VAL A 63 -8.40 -12.09 2.32
C VAL A 63 -7.31 -13.11 2.03
N GLU A 64 -7.36 -13.72 0.85
CA GLU A 64 -6.32 -14.65 0.40
C GLU A 64 -5.05 -13.89 0.02
N LEU A 65 -3.87 -14.52 0.18
CA LEU A 65 -2.60 -13.84 -0.10
C LEU A 65 -2.51 -13.34 -1.55
N ALA A 66 -2.94 -14.16 -2.51
CA ALA A 66 -2.95 -13.79 -3.92
C ALA A 66 -3.90 -12.61 -4.22
N GLU A 67 -5.03 -12.53 -3.51
CA GLU A 67 -5.95 -11.39 -3.65
C GLU A 67 -5.33 -10.12 -3.05
N LEU A 68 -4.62 -10.25 -1.93
CA LEU A 68 -3.87 -9.14 -1.35
C LEU A 68 -2.78 -8.63 -2.29
N GLU A 69 -1.99 -9.52 -2.87
CA GLU A 69 -0.92 -9.15 -3.82
C GLU A 69 -1.49 -8.38 -5.02
N ALA A 70 -2.58 -8.87 -5.62
CA ALA A 70 -3.27 -8.15 -6.69
C ALA A 70 -3.81 -6.77 -6.24
N ALA A 71 -4.22 -6.64 -4.97
CA ALA A 71 -4.66 -5.37 -4.42
C ALA A 71 -3.49 -4.39 -4.21
N LEU A 72 -2.31 -4.88 -3.81
CA LEU A 72 -1.09 -4.08 -3.69
C LEU A 72 -0.62 -3.56 -5.06
N ASP A 73 -0.62 -4.43 -6.08
CA ASP A 73 -0.31 -4.04 -7.47
C ASP A 73 -1.26 -2.95 -7.98
N GLN A 74 -2.55 -3.08 -7.68
CA GLN A 74 -3.54 -2.08 -8.07
C GLN A 74 -3.31 -0.73 -7.38
N LEU A 75 -2.98 -0.74 -6.09
CA LEU A 75 -2.67 0.47 -5.32
C LEU A 75 -1.38 1.14 -5.80
N GLU A 76 -0.37 0.37 -6.18
CA GLU A 76 0.83 0.89 -6.86
C GLU A 76 0.49 1.51 -8.21
N GLY A 77 -0.34 0.83 -9.02
CA GLY A 77 -0.79 1.36 -10.32
C GLY A 77 -1.60 2.66 -10.22
N TRP A 78 -2.25 2.91 -9.08
CA TRP A 78 -2.91 4.18 -8.76
C TRP A 78 -2.00 5.23 -8.10
N GLY A 79 -0.73 4.90 -7.87
CA GLY A 79 0.25 5.81 -7.24
C GLY A 79 0.11 5.93 -5.72
N ASN A 80 -0.59 5.00 -5.06
CA ASN A 80 -0.71 4.99 -3.60
C ASN A 80 0.49 4.32 -2.91
N LEU A 81 1.09 3.32 -3.55
CA LEU A 81 2.22 2.54 -3.04
C LEU A 81 3.37 2.53 -4.04
N GLN A 82 4.56 2.19 -3.55
CA GLN A 82 5.73 1.93 -4.38
C GLN A 82 6.32 0.59 -3.97
N SER A 83 6.47 -0.32 -4.94
CA SER A 83 7.14 -1.60 -4.73
C SER A 83 8.66 -1.44 -4.84
N TYR A 84 9.38 -2.29 -4.10
CA TYR A 84 10.82 -2.43 -4.21
C TYR A 84 11.11 -3.91 -4.46
N LYS A 85 11.97 -4.21 -5.44
CA LYS A 85 12.45 -5.58 -5.63
C LYS A 85 13.22 -5.98 -4.37
N ASP A 86 12.78 -7.07 -3.77
CA ASP A 86 13.43 -7.65 -2.61
C ASP A 86 14.76 -8.28 -3.08
N ASN A 87 15.82 -7.47 -3.18
CA ASN A 87 17.16 -7.95 -3.49
C ASN A 87 17.84 -8.59 -2.25
N ALA A 88 17.08 -8.85 -1.19
CA ALA A 88 17.58 -9.50 0.00
C ALA A 88 17.53 -11.04 -0.13
N ASP A 89 18.22 -11.58 -1.13
CA ASP A 89 19.00 -12.77 -0.83
C ASP A 89 20.18 -12.27 0.01
N VAL A 90 20.21 -12.64 1.29
CA VAL A 90 21.26 -12.38 2.30
C VAL A 90 21.14 -11.07 3.11
N ALA A 91 20.56 -11.18 4.32
CA ALA A 91 21.20 -10.86 5.62
C ALA A 91 20.20 -10.37 6.70
N SER A 92 20.03 -11.18 7.75
CA SER A 92 20.23 -10.76 9.15
C SER A 92 19.59 -9.43 9.59
N LEU A 93 18.45 -9.50 10.30
CA LEU A 93 18.28 -8.94 11.67
C LEU A 93 16.84 -9.04 12.18
N LYS A 94 15.81 -8.87 11.33
CA LYS A 94 14.40 -8.88 11.79
C LYS A 94 13.93 -10.27 12.28
N GLU A 95 14.53 -11.33 11.74
CA GLU A 95 14.25 -12.72 12.15
C GLU A 95 14.98 -13.13 13.45
N PHE A 96 15.96 -12.35 13.92
CA PHE A 96 16.63 -12.55 15.21
C PHE A 96 15.74 -12.08 16.39
N TYR A 97 14.86 -11.11 16.18
CA TYR A 97 14.02 -10.55 17.26
C TYR A 97 12.78 -11.37 17.60
N ARG A 98 12.32 -12.31 16.74
CA ARG A 98 11.13 -13.13 17.02
C ARG A 98 11.41 -14.39 17.87
N LYS A 99 12.66 -14.65 18.26
CA LYS A 99 13.04 -15.84 19.06
C LYS A 99 13.33 -15.56 20.54
N LYS A 100 13.08 -14.34 21.05
CA LYS A 100 13.35 -13.99 22.46
C LYS A 100 12.28 -13.13 23.14
N LEU A 101 11.00 -13.44 22.91
CA LEU A 101 9.91 -13.04 23.82
C LEU A 101 9.05 -14.28 24.10
#